data_AF-A0A1E1G8N7-F1
#
_entry.id   AF-A0A1E1G8N7-F1
#
_cell.length_a   1.000
_cell.length_b   1.000
_cell.length_c   1.000
_cell.angle_alpha   90.00
_cell.angle_beta   90.00
_cell.angle_gamma   90.00
#
_symmetry.space_group_name_H-M   'P 1'
#
loop_
_entity.id
_entity.type
_entity.pdbx_description
1 polymer ?
#
loop_
_entity_poly.entity_id
_entity_poly.type
_entity_poly.pdbx_seq_one_letter_code
_entity_poly.pdbx_strand_id
1 'polypeptide(L)'
;MLRNNLAKLMIDRGISATQLFMDTGIARSTISKISNNNTDKISSQTIDKLCNYLEVSPAEFFDFWPYDVKIQCGFINYDSLSEVKEEWSPIPDFKEPAFMLIEFTRGKNTQIILEYKFNYVQEFEPSCPYDNGFLDNIILINASDFTDKNVLDDMPVQFQNELVEEVKKELSKTFDVMPFSNTIKNIDFQTLKGLF
;
A
#
# COMPACT_ATOMS: atom_id res chain seq x y z
N MET A 1 -8.71 -5.92 7.43
CA MET A 1 -8.18 -4.66 8.00
C MET A 1 -9.27 -3.69 8.46
N LEU A 2 -9.01 -2.88 9.50
CA LEU A 2 -9.91 -1.87 10.07
C LEU A 2 -9.24 -0.49 10.05
N ARG A 3 -9.95 0.55 9.62
CA ARG A 3 -9.48 1.95 9.60
C ARG A 3 -10.53 2.89 10.14
N ASN A 4 -10.10 3.98 10.77
CA ASN A 4 -10.99 5.02 11.24
C ASN A 4 -11.02 6.21 10.29
N ASN A 5 -12.17 6.85 10.23
CA ASN A 5 -12.48 7.98 9.37
C ASN A 5 -12.33 9.34 10.11
N LEU A 6 -11.64 9.40 11.26
CA LEU A 6 -11.63 10.62 12.09
C LEU A 6 -11.15 11.85 11.32
N ALA A 7 -10.08 11.75 10.53
CA ALA A 7 -9.57 12.87 9.74
C ALA A 7 -10.63 13.40 8.75
N LYS A 8 -11.30 12.48 8.03
CA LYS A 8 -12.38 12.80 7.10
C LYS A 8 -13.56 13.45 7.81
N LEU A 9 -14.04 12.84 8.90
CA LEU A 9 -15.18 13.33 9.67
C LEU A 9 -14.94 14.71 10.29
N MET A 10 -13.69 15.00 10.68
CA MET A 10 -13.26 16.31 11.15
C MET A 10 -13.28 17.37 10.04
N ILE A 11 -12.77 17.03 8.85
CA ILE A 11 -12.80 17.93 7.68
C ILE A 11 -14.24 18.23 7.27
N ASP A 12 -15.08 17.21 7.16
CA ASP A 12 -16.48 17.33 6.74
C ASP A 12 -17.30 18.25 7.67
N ARG A 13 -16.91 18.34 8.94
CA ARG A 13 -17.55 19.18 9.96
C ARG A 13 -16.83 20.49 10.24
N GLY A 14 -15.69 20.75 9.61
CA GLY A 14 -14.87 21.94 9.88
C GLY A 14 -14.28 21.96 11.30
N ILE A 15 -14.02 20.79 11.90
CA ILE A 15 -13.56 20.66 13.29
C ILE A 15 -12.03 20.48 13.31
N SER A 16 -11.34 21.31 14.07
CA SER A 16 -9.89 21.16 14.28
C SER A 16 -9.58 20.16 15.40
N ALA A 17 -8.38 19.57 15.36
CA ALA A 17 -7.90 18.71 16.45
C ALA A 17 -7.84 19.45 17.81
N THR A 18 -7.64 20.77 17.78
CA THR A 18 -7.64 21.61 18.98
C THR A 18 -9.04 21.75 19.56
N GLN A 19 -10.04 21.98 18.71
CA GLN A 19 -11.44 22.05 19.13
C GLN A 19 -11.90 20.71 19.71
N LEU A 20 -11.61 19.62 19.02
CA LEU A 20 -11.94 18.27 19.46
C LEU A 20 -11.30 17.94 20.84
N PHE A 21 -10.05 18.36 21.08
CA PHE A 21 -9.41 18.25 22.39
C PHE A 21 -10.14 19.04 23.47
N MET A 22 -10.49 20.30 23.19
CA MET A 22 -11.17 21.17 24.16
C MET A 22 -12.53 20.60 24.57
N ASP A 23 -13.28 20.04 23.61
CA ASP A 23 -14.65 19.60 23.85
C ASP A 23 -14.74 18.18 24.43
N THR A 24 -13.83 17.28 24.04
CA THR A 24 -13.89 15.85 24.45
C THR A 24 -12.92 15.49 25.57
N GLY A 25 -11.92 16.34 25.82
CA GLY A 25 -10.80 16.07 26.73
C GLY A 25 -9.82 15.00 26.23
N ILE A 26 -9.97 14.51 24.99
CA ILE A 26 -9.04 13.53 24.41
C ILE A 26 -7.75 14.23 24.03
N ALA A 27 -6.62 13.79 24.60
CA ALA A 27 -5.32 14.40 24.37
C ALA A 27 -5.01 14.58 22.87
N ARG A 28 -4.43 15.73 22.49
CA ARG A 28 -4.09 16.05 21.09
C ARG A 28 -3.19 15.00 20.44
N SER A 29 -2.26 14.42 21.20
CA SER A 29 -1.39 13.33 20.73
C SER A 29 -2.19 12.07 20.38
N THR A 30 -3.24 11.76 21.16
CA THR A 30 -4.17 10.66 20.88
C THR A 30 -5.02 10.95 19.65
N ILE A 31 -5.61 12.16 19.55
CA ILE A 31 -6.36 12.59 18.36
C ILE A 31 -5.50 12.48 17.10
N SER A 32 -4.25 12.96 17.17
CA SER A 32 -3.30 12.88 16.06
C SER A 32 -3.00 11.43 15.66
N LYS A 33 -2.77 10.53 16.63
CA LYS A 33 -2.57 9.10 16.33
C LYS A 33 -3.79 8.46 15.68
N ILE A 34 -4.99 8.74 16.20
CA ILE A 34 -6.24 8.19 15.67
C ILE A 34 -6.48 8.72 14.26
N SER A 35 -6.49 10.04 14.07
CA SER A 35 -6.75 10.68 12.76
C SER A 35 -5.78 10.22 11.66
N ASN A 36 -4.53 9.94 12.00
CA ASN A 36 -3.53 9.42 11.07
C ASN A 36 -3.53 7.88 10.94
N ASN A 37 -4.50 7.17 11.54
CA ASN A 37 -4.53 5.70 11.61
C ASN A 37 -3.23 5.06 12.17
N ASN A 38 -2.45 5.80 12.95
CA ASN A 38 -1.17 5.39 13.54
C ASN A 38 -1.32 4.76 14.94
N THR A 39 -2.43 4.05 15.18
CA THR A 39 -2.67 3.35 16.44
C THR A 39 -3.54 2.11 16.23
N ASP A 40 -3.07 0.97 16.72
CA ASP A 40 -3.85 -0.28 16.74
C ASP A 40 -4.78 -0.37 17.95
N LYS A 41 -4.74 0.65 18.83
CA LYS A 41 -5.46 0.66 20.10
C LYS A 41 -6.25 1.96 20.23
N ILE A 42 -7.57 1.82 20.23
CA ILE A 42 -8.52 2.89 20.57
C ILE A 42 -9.47 2.29 21.61
N SER A 43 -9.57 2.91 22.80
CA SER A 43 -10.48 2.41 23.82
C SER A 43 -11.93 2.65 23.42
N SER A 44 -12.84 1.76 23.80
CA SER A 44 -14.28 1.94 23.52
C SER A 44 -14.83 3.25 24.09
N GLN A 45 -14.32 3.72 25.23
CA GLN A 45 -14.66 5.03 25.79
C GLN A 45 -14.24 6.20 24.88
N THR A 46 -13.09 6.08 24.21
CA THR A 46 -12.63 7.10 23.26
C THR A 46 -13.49 7.09 22.00
N ILE A 47 -13.84 5.89 21.51
CA ILE A 47 -14.75 5.71 20.36
C ILE A 47 -16.11 6.33 20.70
N ASP A 48 -16.69 5.99 21.85
CA ASP A 48 -17.99 6.52 22.30
C ASP A 48 -17.99 8.06 22.36
N LYS A 49 -16.96 8.67 22.96
CA LYS A 49 -16.81 10.14 22.98
C LYS A 49 -16.72 10.75 21.58
N LEU A 50 -15.90 10.18 20.71
CA LEU A 50 -15.73 10.69 19.34
C LEU A 50 -17.00 10.54 18.52
N CYS A 51 -17.66 9.38 18.59
CA CYS A 51 -18.91 9.11 17.90
C CYS A 51 -20.03 10.05 18.37
N ASN A 52 -20.20 10.23 19.69
CA ASN A 52 -21.21 11.15 20.23
C ASN A 52 -20.93 12.61 19.85
N TYR A 53 -19.67 13.05 19.94
CA TYR A 53 -19.31 14.42 19.58
C TYR A 53 -19.45 14.71 18.08
N LEU A 54 -19.11 13.74 17.23
CA LEU A 54 -19.23 13.86 15.78
C LEU A 54 -20.65 13.51 15.29
N GLU A 55 -21.55 13.05 16.16
CA GLU A 55 -22.89 12.58 15.79
C GLU A 55 -22.86 11.50 14.69
N VAL A 56 -22.00 10.50 14.88
CA VAL A 56 -21.88 9.34 13.98
C VAL A 56 -22.01 8.02 14.73
N SER A 57 -22.44 7.00 14.03
CA SER A 57 -22.37 5.62 14.51
C SER A 57 -20.95 5.06 14.38
N PRO A 58 -20.61 3.99 15.15
CA PRO A 58 -19.36 3.26 14.94
C PRO A 58 -19.17 2.74 13.52
N ALA A 59 -20.26 2.41 12.81
CA ALA A 59 -20.22 1.94 11.42
C ALA A 59 -19.82 3.04 10.43
N GLU A 60 -20.11 4.31 10.74
CA GLU A 60 -19.66 5.46 9.94
C GLU A 60 -18.25 5.90 10.35
N PHE A 61 -17.88 5.68 11.62
CA PHE A 61 -16.56 5.99 12.14
C PHE A 61 -15.46 5.06 11.60
N PHE A 62 -15.78 3.78 11.37
CA PHE A 62 -14.82 2.80 10.90
C PHE A 62 -15.15 2.26 9.50
N ASP A 63 -14.13 2.21 8.65
CA ASP A 63 -14.14 1.40 7.44
C ASP A 63 -13.55 0.02 7.75
N PHE A 64 -14.29 -1.02 7.38
CA PHE A 64 -13.84 -2.40 7.51
C PHE A 64 -13.75 -3.05 6.14
N TRP A 65 -12.57 -3.56 5.83
CA TRP A 65 -12.35 -4.36 4.63
C TRP A 65 -11.84 -5.74 5.04
N PRO A 66 -12.56 -6.84 4.73
CA PRO A 66 -12.37 -8.13 5.38
C PRO A 66 -11.20 -8.94 4.82
N TYR A 67 -10.16 -8.27 4.30
CA TYR A 67 -8.96 -8.90 3.78
C TYR A 67 -7.74 -8.45 4.57
N ASP A 68 -6.82 -9.37 4.76
CA ASP A 68 -5.45 -9.10 5.14
C ASP A 68 -4.58 -9.21 3.88
N VAL A 69 -3.68 -8.25 3.71
CA VAL A 69 -2.83 -8.13 2.52
C VAL A 69 -1.41 -8.53 2.86
N LYS A 70 -0.78 -9.29 1.99
CA LYS A 70 0.65 -9.56 2.03
C LYS A 70 1.26 -9.32 0.66
N ILE A 71 2.32 -8.51 0.61
CA ILE A 71 3.07 -8.22 -0.61
C ILE A 71 4.39 -8.98 -0.55
N GLN A 72 4.73 -9.65 -1.64
CA GLN A 72 6.02 -10.29 -1.83
C GLN A 72 6.56 -9.90 -3.19
N CYS A 73 7.84 -9.59 -3.29
CA CYS A 73 8.50 -9.34 -4.56
C CYS A 73 9.93 -9.86 -4.52
N GLY A 74 10.49 -10.14 -5.69
CA GLY A 74 11.83 -10.70 -5.82
C GLY A 74 12.21 -10.99 -7.26
N PHE A 75 13.33 -11.67 -7.45
CA PHE A 75 13.83 -12.09 -8.75
C PHE A 75 13.38 -13.51 -9.06
N ILE A 76 13.24 -13.83 -10.35
CA ILE A 76 12.85 -15.19 -10.77
C ILE A 76 14.03 -16.16 -10.64
N ASN A 77 15.24 -15.71 -10.95
CA ASN A 77 16.43 -16.58 -11.02
C ASN A 77 17.39 -16.42 -9.83
N TYR A 78 17.11 -15.50 -8.90
CA TYR A 78 18.04 -15.12 -7.83
C TYR A 78 17.32 -14.85 -6.51
N ASP A 79 18.00 -15.05 -5.39
CA ASP A 79 17.42 -14.83 -4.06
C ASP A 79 17.55 -13.38 -3.60
N SER A 80 18.49 -12.61 -4.19
CA SER A 80 18.72 -11.21 -3.79
C SER A 80 19.30 -10.34 -4.89
N LEU A 81 19.15 -9.02 -4.73
CA LEU A 81 19.78 -8.03 -5.61
C LEU A 81 21.31 -8.14 -5.59
N SER A 82 21.90 -8.53 -4.47
CA SER A 82 23.35 -8.72 -4.35
C SER A 82 23.86 -9.81 -5.28
N GLU A 83 23.16 -10.94 -5.35
CA GLU A 83 23.50 -12.05 -6.26
C GLU A 83 23.36 -11.62 -7.72
N VAL A 84 22.28 -10.92 -8.05
CA VAL A 84 22.07 -10.36 -9.39
C VAL A 84 23.26 -9.45 -9.77
N LYS A 85 23.63 -8.51 -8.89
CA LYS A 85 24.75 -7.59 -9.16
C LYS A 85 26.09 -8.30 -9.26
N GLU A 86 26.33 -9.37 -8.48
CA GLU A 86 27.57 -10.15 -8.55
C GLU A 86 27.70 -10.89 -9.88
N GLU A 87 26.65 -11.59 -10.30
CA GLU A 87 26.63 -12.40 -11.53
C GLU A 87 26.65 -11.53 -12.79
N TRP A 88 25.92 -10.41 -12.79
CA TRP A 88 25.82 -9.53 -13.94
C TRP A 88 26.87 -8.43 -13.98
N SER A 89 27.73 -8.29 -12.96
CA SER A 89 28.84 -7.32 -12.91
C SER A 89 29.70 -7.23 -14.20
N PRO A 90 29.98 -8.34 -14.92
CA PRO A 90 30.75 -8.28 -16.16
C PRO A 90 29.98 -7.73 -17.37
N ILE A 91 28.65 -7.61 -17.30
CA ILE A 91 27.76 -7.27 -18.42
C ILE A 91 27.16 -5.90 -18.15
N PRO A 92 27.52 -4.85 -18.93
CA PRO A 92 26.80 -3.59 -18.86
C PRO A 92 25.37 -3.79 -19.36
N ASP A 93 24.42 -3.04 -18.80
CA ASP A 93 23.05 -2.92 -19.34
C ASP A 93 22.28 -4.26 -19.36
N PHE A 94 22.14 -4.91 -18.19
CA PHE A 94 21.44 -6.19 -18.06
C PHE A 94 19.98 -6.03 -17.64
N LYS A 95 19.20 -7.09 -17.94
CA LYS A 95 17.79 -7.21 -17.55
C LYS A 95 17.57 -8.54 -16.84
N GLU A 96 17.05 -8.47 -15.63
CA GLU A 96 16.76 -9.63 -14.80
C GLU A 96 15.25 -9.75 -14.55
N PRO A 97 14.62 -10.87 -14.93
CA PRO A 97 13.21 -11.10 -14.66
C PRO A 97 12.89 -11.10 -13.16
N ALA A 98 11.83 -10.38 -12.80
CA ALA A 98 11.35 -10.19 -11.45
C ALA A 98 9.84 -10.37 -11.36
N PHE A 99 9.36 -10.53 -10.13
CA PHE A 99 7.94 -10.75 -9.85
C PHE A 99 7.48 -9.96 -8.63
N MET A 100 6.16 -9.79 -8.56
CA MET A 100 5.47 -9.36 -7.36
C MET A 100 4.19 -10.18 -7.20
N LEU A 101 3.89 -10.58 -5.96
CA LEU A 101 2.67 -11.24 -5.54
C LEU A 101 1.95 -10.36 -4.54
N ILE A 102 0.67 -10.13 -4.76
CA ILE A 102 -0.21 -9.53 -3.76
C ILE A 102 -1.23 -10.58 -3.35
N GLU A 103 -1.10 -11.04 -2.12
CA GLU A 103 -1.94 -12.06 -1.51
C GLU A 103 -2.99 -11.39 -0.62
N PHE A 104 -4.26 -11.67 -0.90
CA PHE A 104 -5.40 -11.27 -0.09
C PHE A 104 -5.97 -12.48 0.62
N THR A 105 -6.02 -12.45 1.95
CA THR A 105 -6.58 -13.55 2.76
C THR A 105 -7.80 -13.08 3.53
N ARG A 106 -8.84 -13.93 3.57
CA ARG A 106 -10.07 -13.69 4.34
C ARG A 106 -10.51 -14.96 5.05
N GLY A 107 -10.50 -14.92 6.38
CA GLY A 107 -10.85 -16.08 7.20
C GLY A 107 -9.91 -17.26 6.92
N LYS A 108 -10.44 -18.49 6.96
CA LYS A 108 -9.63 -19.71 6.75
C LYS A 108 -9.58 -20.21 5.31
N ASN A 109 -10.51 -19.76 4.46
CA ASN A 109 -10.84 -20.45 3.22
C ASN A 109 -10.72 -19.58 1.96
N THR A 110 -10.52 -18.27 2.11
CA THR A 110 -10.42 -17.36 0.96
C THR A 110 -8.99 -16.84 0.88
N GLN A 111 -8.33 -17.15 -0.23
CA GLN A 111 -6.99 -16.67 -0.57
C GLN A 111 -7.02 -16.31 -2.06
N ILE A 112 -6.70 -15.06 -2.37
CA ILE A 112 -6.64 -14.54 -3.74
C ILE A 112 -5.21 -14.04 -3.96
N ILE A 113 -4.57 -14.44 -5.06
CA ILE A 113 -3.21 -14.03 -5.39
C ILE A 113 -3.24 -13.30 -6.73
N LEU A 114 -2.74 -12.07 -6.72
CA LEU A 114 -2.43 -11.32 -7.93
C LEU A 114 -0.94 -11.47 -8.23
N GLU A 115 -0.63 -11.97 -9.41
CA GLU A 115 0.73 -12.21 -9.87
C GLU A 115 1.14 -11.16 -10.90
N TYR A 116 2.27 -10.50 -10.67
CA TYR A 116 2.83 -9.50 -11.55
C TYR A 116 4.22 -9.93 -12.01
N LYS A 117 4.57 -9.57 -13.24
CA LYS A 117 5.91 -9.75 -13.82
C LYS A 117 6.43 -8.44 -14.38
N PHE A 118 7.74 -8.26 -14.26
CA PHE A 118 8.51 -7.14 -14.79
C PHE A 118 9.98 -7.56 -14.87
N ASN A 119 10.83 -6.69 -15.37
CA ASN A 119 12.28 -6.85 -15.30
C ASN A 119 12.87 -5.75 -14.42
N TYR A 120 13.86 -6.15 -13.62
CA TYR A 120 14.86 -5.22 -13.12
C TYR A 120 15.83 -4.90 -14.25
N VAL A 121 16.08 -3.62 -14.48
CA VAL A 121 16.93 -3.13 -15.56
C VAL A 121 18.03 -2.29 -14.94
N GLN A 122 19.27 -2.76 -15.02
CA GLN A 122 20.43 -1.96 -14.66
C GLN A 122 20.98 -1.32 -15.93
N GLU A 123 20.43 -0.17 -16.31
CA GLU A 123 20.93 0.67 -17.40
C GLU A 123 21.16 2.08 -16.85
N PHE A 124 22.09 2.83 -17.43
CA PHE A 124 22.24 4.26 -17.10
C PHE A 124 20.97 5.02 -17.50
N GLU A 125 20.09 5.34 -16.54
CA GLU A 125 18.88 6.13 -16.83
C GLU A 125 19.28 7.59 -17.13
N PRO A 126 19.08 8.10 -18.37
CA PRO A 126 19.41 9.48 -18.69
C PRO A 126 18.58 10.42 -17.82
N SER A 127 19.25 11.28 -17.04
CA SER A 127 18.71 12.20 -15.99
C SER A 127 18.76 11.71 -14.54
N CYS A 128 19.17 10.46 -14.28
CA CYS A 128 19.42 9.98 -12.91
C CYS A 128 20.95 10.00 -12.62
N PRO A 129 21.44 10.77 -11.63
CA PRO A 129 22.87 10.91 -11.36
C PRO A 129 23.51 9.69 -10.68
N TYR A 130 22.73 8.65 -10.37
CA TYR A 130 23.18 7.44 -9.70
C TYR A 130 22.86 6.22 -10.54
N ASP A 131 23.79 5.27 -10.61
CA ASP A 131 23.68 4.00 -11.32
C ASP A 131 22.85 2.99 -10.50
N ASN A 132 21.57 3.32 -10.34
CA ASN A 132 20.62 2.49 -9.63
C ASN A 132 19.66 1.96 -10.68
N GLY A 133 19.59 0.64 -10.86
CA GLY A 133 18.63 0.04 -11.78
C GLY A 133 17.19 0.50 -11.51
N PHE A 134 16.32 0.28 -12.48
CA PHE A 134 14.91 0.60 -12.41
C PHE A 134 14.07 -0.65 -12.71
N LEU A 135 12.78 -0.56 -12.47
CA LEU A 135 11.82 -1.59 -12.88
C LEU A 135 11.18 -1.15 -14.18
N ASP A 136 11.04 -2.04 -15.17
CA ASP A 136 10.26 -1.72 -16.37
C ASP A 136 8.74 -1.81 -16.11
N ASN A 137 7.94 -2.12 -17.12
CA ASN A 137 6.49 -2.17 -16.98
C ASN A 137 6.04 -3.35 -16.13
N ILE A 138 5.39 -3.06 -15.00
CA ILE A 138 4.77 -4.04 -14.10
C ILE A 138 3.48 -4.56 -14.72
N ILE A 139 3.46 -5.82 -15.15
CA ILE A 139 2.32 -6.42 -15.85
C ILE A 139 1.64 -7.44 -14.94
N LEU A 140 0.34 -7.27 -14.71
CA LEU A 140 -0.51 -8.29 -14.09
C LEU A 140 -0.67 -9.48 -15.05
N ILE A 141 -0.20 -10.66 -14.65
CA ILE A 141 -0.18 -11.86 -15.50
C ILE A 141 -1.25 -12.90 -15.13
N ASN A 142 -1.65 -12.95 -13.86
CA ASN A 142 -2.65 -13.88 -13.38
C ASN A 142 -3.34 -13.32 -12.14
N ALA A 143 -4.66 -13.44 -12.11
CA ALA A 143 -5.43 -13.39 -10.88
C ALA A 143 -5.99 -14.80 -10.74
N SER A 144 -5.45 -15.61 -9.83
CA SER A 144 -5.95 -16.97 -9.65
C SER A 144 -7.48 -16.96 -9.41
N ASP A 145 -8.19 -17.79 -10.17
CA ASP A 145 -9.65 -17.97 -10.21
C ASP A 145 -10.50 -16.69 -10.38
N PHE A 146 -10.79 -16.38 -11.64
CA PHE A 146 -11.71 -15.34 -12.15
C PHE A 146 -13.18 -15.45 -11.71
N THR A 147 -13.48 -16.15 -10.60
CA THR A 147 -14.77 -16.09 -9.92
C THR A 147 -14.86 -14.97 -8.87
N ASP A 148 -13.72 -14.44 -8.40
CA ASP A 148 -13.64 -13.33 -7.43
C ASP A 148 -13.22 -12.00 -8.08
N LYS A 149 -13.82 -11.68 -9.23
CA LYS A 149 -14.14 -10.27 -9.52
C LYS A 149 -14.95 -9.78 -8.31
N ASN A 150 -14.47 -9.04 -7.33
CA ASN A 150 -13.42 -8.04 -7.39
C ASN A 150 -12.89 -7.68 -5.99
N VAL A 151 -11.85 -8.36 -5.49
CA VAL A 151 -11.19 -7.93 -4.24
C VAL A 151 -10.72 -6.46 -4.31
N LEU A 152 -10.37 -6.00 -5.52
CA LEU A 152 -9.96 -4.62 -5.79
C LEU A 152 -11.13 -3.65 -6.07
N ASP A 153 -12.27 -4.08 -6.62
CA ASP A 153 -13.35 -3.11 -6.96
C ASP A 153 -14.16 -2.71 -5.74
N ASP A 154 -14.32 -3.62 -4.77
CA ASP A 154 -15.02 -3.34 -3.52
C ASP A 154 -14.08 -2.75 -2.44
N MET A 155 -12.81 -2.55 -2.77
CA MET A 155 -11.82 -2.00 -1.85
C MET A 155 -12.13 -0.52 -1.59
N PRO A 156 -12.35 -0.09 -0.32
CA PRO A 156 -12.56 1.32 -0.03
C PRO A 156 -11.33 2.16 -0.39
N VAL A 157 -11.55 3.40 -0.87
CA VAL A 157 -10.49 4.29 -1.40
C VAL A 157 -9.30 4.46 -0.45
N GLN A 158 -9.54 4.49 0.87
CA GLN A 158 -8.46 4.56 1.83
C GLN A 158 -7.52 3.35 1.73
N PHE A 159 -8.06 2.13 1.65
CA PHE A 159 -7.25 0.92 1.52
C PHE A 159 -6.57 0.84 0.14
N GLN A 160 -7.16 1.41 -0.91
CA GLN A 160 -6.53 1.50 -2.23
C GLN A 160 -5.23 2.31 -2.16
N ASN A 161 -5.28 3.48 -1.52
CA ASN A 161 -4.11 4.34 -1.35
C ASN A 161 -3.05 3.68 -0.46
N GLU A 162 -3.45 3.05 0.64
CA GLU A 162 -2.54 2.32 1.52
C GLU A 162 -1.83 1.18 0.78
N LEU A 163 -2.57 0.39 -0.01
CA LEU A 163 -2.00 -0.69 -0.81
C LEU A 163 -0.96 -0.18 -1.82
N VAL A 164 -1.28 0.90 -2.54
CA VAL A 164 -0.37 1.50 -3.52
C VAL A 164 0.93 1.96 -2.85
N GLU A 165 0.84 2.64 -1.72
CA GLU A 165 2.04 3.10 -0.99
C GLU A 165 2.85 1.94 -0.42
N GLU A 166 2.21 0.88 0.06
CA GLU A 166 2.89 -0.33 0.52
C GLU A 166 3.61 -1.05 -0.62
N VAL A 167 2.97 -1.19 -1.78
CA VAL A 167 3.58 -1.74 -3.00
C VAL A 167 4.81 -0.94 -3.42
N LYS A 168 4.70 0.40 -3.51
CA LYS A 168 5.83 1.27 -3.86
C LYS A 168 7.00 1.09 -2.91
N LYS A 169 6.71 1.02 -1.61
CA LYS A 169 7.72 0.84 -0.56
C LYS A 169 8.42 -0.51 -0.67
N GLU A 170 7.68 -1.61 -0.83
CA GLU A 170 8.27 -2.95 -0.92
C GLU A 170 9.09 -3.11 -2.21
N LEU A 171 8.62 -2.60 -3.36
CA LEU A 171 9.41 -2.60 -4.59
C LEU A 171 10.69 -1.78 -4.45
N SER A 172 10.59 -0.55 -3.93
CA SER A 172 11.76 0.32 -3.72
C SER A 172 12.81 -0.35 -2.83
N LYS A 173 12.36 -1.00 -1.76
CA LYS A 173 13.23 -1.68 -0.81
C LYS A 173 13.86 -2.94 -1.38
N THR A 174 13.11 -3.79 -2.06
CA THR A 174 13.58 -5.09 -2.57
C THR A 174 14.58 -4.92 -3.71
N PHE A 175 14.33 -3.97 -4.60
CA PHE A 175 15.13 -3.78 -5.81
C PHE A 175 16.12 -2.60 -5.71
N ASP A 176 16.19 -1.93 -4.56
CA ASP A 176 17.03 -0.74 -4.33
C ASP A 176 16.79 0.36 -5.38
N VAL A 177 15.54 0.51 -5.79
CA VAL A 177 15.11 1.50 -6.79
C VAL A 177 14.61 2.75 -6.09
N MET A 178 14.91 3.92 -6.65
CA MET A 178 14.53 5.17 -6.01
C MET A 178 13.00 5.37 -6.05
N PRO A 179 12.37 5.89 -4.98
CA PRO A 179 10.92 6.10 -4.93
C PRO A 179 10.38 7.05 -6.01
N PHE A 180 11.24 7.89 -6.57
CA PHE A 180 10.90 8.84 -7.63
C PHE A 180 11.24 8.34 -9.05
N SER A 181 11.76 7.12 -9.18
CA SER A 181 11.92 6.47 -10.49
C SER A 181 10.56 6.42 -11.21
N ASN A 182 10.59 6.51 -12.54
CA ASN A 182 9.36 6.67 -13.33
C ASN A 182 8.33 5.58 -13.02
N THR A 183 8.77 4.32 -12.95
CA THR A 183 7.89 3.20 -12.65
C THR A 183 7.29 3.31 -11.27
N ILE A 184 8.10 3.47 -10.21
CA ILE A 184 7.59 3.54 -8.83
C ILE A 184 6.66 4.75 -8.64
N LYS A 185 7.04 5.91 -9.17
CA LYS A 185 6.27 7.15 -9.08
C LYS A 185 4.88 7.00 -9.71
N ASN A 186 4.79 6.32 -10.85
CA ASN A 186 3.57 6.21 -11.64
C ASN A 186 2.69 5.02 -11.25
N ILE A 187 3.12 4.14 -10.34
CA ILE A 187 2.24 3.10 -9.79
C ILE A 187 1.05 3.77 -9.11
N ASP A 188 -0.13 3.40 -9.59
CA ASP A 188 -1.41 3.77 -9.03
C ASP A 188 -2.32 2.54 -8.90
N PHE A 189 -3.55 2.75 -8.43
CA PHE A 189 -4.47 1.64 -8.25
C PHE A 189 -4.92 1.01 -9.58
N GLN A 190 -4.91 1.74 -10.70
CA GLN A 190 -5.25 1.18 -12.02
C GLN A 190 -4.16 0.23 -12.53
N THR A 191 -2.90 0.56 -12.24
CA THR A 191 -1.75 -0.31 -12.49
C THR A 191 -1.94 -1.67 -11.81
N LEU A 192 -2.39 -1.67 -10.54
CA LEU A 192 -2.68 -2.90 -9.79
C LEU A 192 -3.92 -3.65 -10.33
N LYS A 193 -4.83 -2.97 -11.02
CA LYS A 193 -5.94 -3.61 -11.73
C LYS A 193 -5.56 -4.19 -13.09
N GLY A 194 -4.31 -3.97 -13.54
CA GLY A 194 -3.86 -4.35 -14.88
C GLY A 194 -4.54 -3.54 -15.99
N LEU A 195 -5.06 -2.35 -15.67
CA LEU A 195 -5.70 -1.44 -16.63
C LEU A 195 -4.66 -0.40 -17.06
N PHE A 196 -4.24 -0.48 -18.33
CA PHE A 196 -3.32 0.46 -18.98
C PHE A 196 -4.04 1.24 -20.08
#